data_AF-A0AAD5Y8Z2-F1
#
_entry.id   AF-A0AAD5Y8Z2-F1
#
_cell.length_a   1.000
_cell.length_b   1.000
_cell.length_c   1.000
_cell.angle_alpha   90.00
_cell.angle_beta   90.00
_cell.angle_gamma   90.00
#
_symmetry.space_group_name_H-M   'P 1'
#
loop_
_entity.id
_entity.type
_entity.pdbx_description
1 polymer ?
#
loop_
_entity_poly.entity_id
_entity_poly.type
_entity_poly.pdbx_seq_one_letter_code
_entity_poly.pdbx_strand_id
1 'polypeptide(L)'
;MPYLAKVVVPMSSSLPTRSEEGVALRERIVPRRVHVAEPPKVSKPPRFNLDRQRRRVFKFQRRWKHIKEDLPPQISRRHIGMISIGGVIGTGLFLGSAVRSLQTKREHYANKQDLGRVQTSLQSGGPVGALLGYTIIGAVVYCLCVSVGEMIAFLPNVGGVVGLSDLYVDPALGFSLGWAAWYNWAVTLPAEITAAAVVVQFWDPKEEHITATKVAGIFLVLATAVNCFSSRVYGEAEFWFSTLKVGVMGFLIIVCIVLDVGAGKRKDWGQPILFHTWGRPFNPDYLGIGGHAGSFLGFLAVLMQASFSFFGSEVPGIAAGEVIDATRNVPRALKRVWIRILLFYLCGIFFIGLLVDKEDLNFTSEILPTANSSPFVMAFHALEVKALPHIVNAAILVSAWSAASSDIYVSSRCLFFLARRGHAPSFSGLLTKYPSDD
;
A
#
# COMPACT_ATOMS: atom_id res chain seq x y z
N MET A 1 6.22 -3.36 28.75
CA MET A 1 5.96 -1.93 28.50
C MET A 1 5.68 -1.27 29.84
N PRO A 2 6.48 -0.27 30.28
CA PRO A 2 5.96 1.09 30.25
C PRO A 2 7.05 2.16 30.04
N TYR A 3 7.02 2.82 28.88
CA TYR A 3 7.68 4.12 28.66
C TYR A 3 6.79 4.95 27.73
N LEU A 4 5.56 5.22 28.16
CA LEU A 4 4.69 6.21 27.53
C LEU A 4 4.71 7.46 28.41
N ALA A 5 5.39 8.51 27.92
CA ALA A 5 5.31 9.83 28.51
C ALA A 5 3.88 10.37 28.32
N LYS A 6 3.17 10.62 29.43
CA LYS A 6 1.88 11.34 29.41
C LYS A 6 2.14 12.82 29.11
N VAL A 7 1.59 13.31 28.01
CA VAL A 7 1.47 14.74 27.76
C VAL A 7 0.15 15.20 28.37
N VAL A 8 0.22 16.00 29.45
CA VAL A 8 -0.96 16.66 30.03
C VAL A 8 -1.00 18.08 29.48
N VAL A 9 -2.09 18.43 28.77
CA VAL A 9 -2.35 19.79 28.30
C VAL A 9 -3.41 20.41 29.23
N PRO A 10 -3.14 21.55 29.89
CA PRO A 10 -4.17 22.24 30.63
C PRO A 10 -5.06 23.03 29.64
N MET A 11 -6.38 22.83 29.71
CA MET A 11 -7.35 23.73 29.09
C MET A 11 -7.46 24.99 29.95
N SER A 12 -7.25 26.17 29.38
CA SER A 12 -7.71 27.43 29.97
C SER A 12 -8.68 28.13 29.04
N SER A 13 -9.87 28.37 29.57
CA SER A 13 -11.00 29.09 29.02
C SER A 13 -10.74 30.60 28.92
N SER A 14 -10.81 31.16 27.70
CA SER A 14 -11.34 32.50 27.42
C SER A 14 -11.12 32.85 25.94
N LEU A 15 -12.20 32.97 25.16
CA LEU A 15 -12.19 33.58 23.82
C LEU A 15 -12.39 35.09 23.94
N PRO A 16 -11.64 35.92 23.19
CA PRO A 16 -12.14 37.23 22.76
C PRO A 16 -12.21 37.37 21.24
N THR A 17 -12.94 38.40 20.85
CA THR A 17 -13.67 38.65 19.61
C THR A 17 -12.86 39.16 18.42
N ARG A 18 -13.40 38.90 17.22
CA ARG A 18 -12.99 39.42 15.89
C ARG A 18 -12.81 40.94 15.87
N SER A 19 -11.60 41.40 15.53
CA SER A 19 -11.34 42.38 14.46
C SER A 19 -9.83 42.56 14.26
N GLU A 20 -9.38 42.56 12.99
CA GLU A 20 -8.07 43.07 12.51
C GLU A 20 -6.80 42.20 12.52
N GLU A 21 -6.84 40.87 12.72
CA GLU A 21 -5.62 40.03 12.62
C GLU A 21 -5.45 39.28 11.28
N GLY A 22 -6.09 39.73 10.20
CA GLY A 22 -6.04 39.06 8.89
C GLY A 22 -4.69 39.14 8.16
N VAL A 23 -3.79 40.05 8.57
CA VAL A 23 -2.53 40.33 7.86
C VAL A 23 -1.27 39.99 8.70
N ALA A 24 -1.42 39.70 10.01
CA ALA A 24 -0.29 39.42 10.91
C ALA A 24 0.03 37.91 11.11
N LEU A 25 -0.73 37.01 10.47
CA LEU A 25 -0.65 35.56 10.70
C LEU A 25 0.54 34.84 10.05
N ARG A 26 1.45 35.55 9.36
CA ARG A 26 2.68 34.95 8.80
C ARG A 26 3.89 35.02 9.72
N GLU A 27 3.85 35.74 10.85
CA GLU A 27 5.05 35.97 11.68
C GLU A 27 4.98 35.45 13.14
N ARG A 28 3.92 34.76 13.57
CA ARG A 28 3.90 34.15 14.92
C ARG A 28 3.62 32.65 14.90
N ILE A 29 4.55 31.88 14.35
CA ILE A 29 4.74 30.51 14.86
C ILE A 29 5.56 30.65 16.15
N VAL A 30 4.89 30.90 17.27
CA VAL A 30 5.53 30.81 18.57
C VAL A 30 6.00 29.36 18.73
N PRO A 31 7.30 29.09 18.93
CA PRO A 31 7.76 27.73 19.19
C PRO A 31 7.02 27.23 20.42
N ARG A 32 6.17 26.22 20.25
CA ARG A 32 5.44 25.59 21.35
C ARG A 32 6.51 25.05 22.30
N ARG A 33 6.76 25.71 23.43
CA ARG A 33 7.68 25.21 24.46
C ARG A 33 7.08 23.91 24.99
N VAL A 34 7.61 22.80 24.51
CA VAL A 34 7.33 21.49 25.08
C VAL A 34 8.05 21.49 26.43
N HIS A 35 7.32 21.60 27.53
CA HIS A 35 7.88 21.27 28.83
C HIS A 35 8.12 19.77 28.85
N VAL A 36 9.39 19.39 28.71
CA VAL A 36 9.85 18.03 28.92
C VAL A 36 9.64 17.76 30.40
N ALA A 37 8.56 17.06 30.75
CA ALA A 37 8.35 16.58 32.11
C ALA A 37 9.59 15.80 32.53
N GLU A 38 10.14 16.10 33.72
CA GLU A 38 11.27 15.35 34.25
C GLU A 38 10.90 13.86 34.23
N PRO A 39 11.76 12.99 33.67
CA PRO A 39 11.48 11.57 33.65
C PRO A 39 11.28 11.11 35.11
N PRO A 40 10.32 10.19 35.37
CA PRO A 40 10.13 9.65 36.71
C PRO A 40 11.49 9.20 37.27
N LYS A 41 11.75 9.47 38.56
CA LYS A 41 12.99 9.08 39.26
C LYS A 41 13.06 7.55 39.35
N VAL A 42 13.39 6.90 38.24
CA VAL A 42 13.70 5.49 38.15
C VAL A 42 15.20 5.34 38.42
N SER A 43 15.60 4.27 39.11
CA SER A 43 17.01 3.92 39.30
C SER A 43 17.74 4.02 37.96
N LYS A 44 18.73 4.93 37.86
CA LYS A 44 19.46 5.15 36.62
C LYS A 44 19.96 3.79 36.11
N PRO A 45 19.66 3.39 34.87
CA PRO A 45 20.26 2.17 34.32
C PRO A 45 21.79 2.30 34.46
N PRO A 46 22.50 1.20 34.76
CA PRO A 46 23.94 1.25 34.99
C PRO A 46 24.62 2.01 33.84
N ARG A 47 25.46 3.01 34.18
CA ARG A 47 26.04 3.98 33.22
C ARG A 47 26.65 3.31 31.97
N PHE A 48 27.16 2.10 32.12
CA PHE A 48 27.70 1.26 31.06
C PHE A 48 26.73 1.00 29.89
N ASN A 49 25.44 0.83 30.16
CA ASN A 49 24.43 0.61 29.12
C ASN A 49 24.14 1.88 28.31
N LEU A 50 24.22 3.06 28.93
CA LEU A 50 24.02 4.35 28.24
C LEU A 50 25.19 4.67 27.32
N ASP A 51 26.44 4.39 27.74
CA ASP A 51 27.61 4.59 26.87
C ASP A 51 27.60 3.64 25.67
N ARG A 52 27.18 2.38 25.87
CA ARG A 52 27.00 1.41 24.77
C ARG A 52 25.94 1.87 23.77
N GLN A 53 24.79 2.34 24.26
CA GLN A 53 23.72 2.89 23.41
C GLN A 53 24.18 4.14 22.66
N ARG A 54 24.83 5.08 23.34
CA ARG A 54 25.38 6.30 22.75
C ARG A 54 26.38 5.99 21.64
N ARG A 55 27.30 5.04 21.87
CA ARG A 55 28.26 4.58 20.86
C ARG A 55 27.55 3.93 19.66
N ARG A 56 26.51 3.12 19.88
CA ARG A 56 25.68 2.56 18.81
C ARG A 56 25.05 3.66 17.95
N VAL A 57 24.40 4.64 18.58
CA VAL A 57 23.75 5.76 17.88
C VAL A 57 24.77 6.58 17.08
N PHE A 58 25.95 6.90 17.64
CA PHE A 58 26.97 7.63 16.90
C PHE A 58 27.54 6.85 15.72
N LYS A 59 27.81 5.55 15.90
CA LYS A 59 28.27 4.67 14.80
C LYS A 59 27.22 4.60 13.69
N PHE A 60 25.96 4.53 14.07
CA PHE A 60 24.81 4.57 13.17
C PHE A 60 24.79 5.91 12.41
N GLN A 61 24.73 7.05 13.10
CA GLN A 61 24.71 8.40 12.48
C GLN A 61 25.89 8.67 11.53
N ARG A 62 27.13 8.30 11.92
CA ARG A 62 28.30 8.48 11.05
C ARG A 62 28.15 7.72 9.73
N ARG A 63 27.69 6.46 9.80
CA ARG A 63 27.45 5.64 8.61
C ARG A 63 26.38 6.27 7.72
N TRP A 64 25.31 6.80 8.31
CA TRP A 64 24.25 7.44 7.53
C TRP A 64 24.66 8.74 6.90
N LYS A 65 25.57 9.48 7.53
CA LYS A 65 26.15 10.67 6.92
C LYS A 65 26.84 10.33 5.60
N HIS A 66 27.68 9.29 5.58
CA HIS A 66 28.33 8.82 4.36
C HIS A 66 27.34 8.32 3.31
N ILE A 67 26.31 7.57 3.73
CA ILE A 67 25.30 7.09 2.79
C ILE A 67 24.49 8.23 2.19
N LYS A 68 24.24 9.30 2.95
CA LYS A 68 23.54 10.50 2.47
C LYS A 68 24.40 11.34 1.52
N GLU A 69 25.72 11.31 1.69
CA GLU A 69 26.68 11.88 0.73
C GLU A 69 26.66 11.07 -0.59
N ASP A 70 26.63 9.74 -0.49
CA ASP A 70 26.54 8.84 -1.65
C ASP A 70 25.17 8.87 -2.36
N LEU A 71 24.10 9.13 -1.60
CA LEU A 71 22.71 9.11 -2.07
C LEU A 71 21.99 10.40 -1.61
N PRO A 72 22.21 11.53 -2.32
CA PRO A 72 21.70 12.82 -1.90
C PRO A 72 20.16 12.89 -1.97
N PRO A 73 19.50 13.66 -1.08
CA PRO A 73 18.05 13.80 -1.09
C PRO A 73 17.54 14.49 -2.36
N GLN A 74 16.66 13.81 -3.09
CA GLN A 74 16.11 14.28 -4.38
C GLN A 74 14.58 14.20 -4.43
N ILE A 75 13.94 13.56 -3.44
CA ILE A 75 12.49 13.42 -3.32
C ILE A 75 11.92 14.62 -2.58
N SER A 76 11.08 15.37 -3.27
CA SER A 76 10.43 16.56 -2.73
C SER A 76 9.24 16.23 -1.82
N ARG A 77 8.73 17.25 -1.11
CA ARG A 77 7.52 17.13 -0.28
C ARG A 77 6.28 16.66 -1.07
N ARG A 78 6.14 17.06 -2.34
CA ARG A 78 5.00 16.62 -3.18
C ARG A 78 5.12 15.15 -3.56
N HIS A 79 6.34 14.68 -3.88
CA HIS A 79 6.59 13.29 -4.25
C HIS A 79 6.27 12.37 -3.07
N ILE A 80 6.87 12.63 -1.90
CA ILE A 80 6.65 11.78 -0.72
C ILE A 80 5.19 11.80 -0.23
N GLY A 81 4.50 12.93 -0.38
CA GLY A 81 3.08 13.04 -0.10
C GLY A 81 2.24 12.14 -1.00
N MET A 82 2.46 12.18 -2.32
CA MET A 82 1.71 11.33 -3.25
C MET A 82 2.10 9.86 -3.13
N ILE A 83 3.37 9.53 -2.92
CA ILE A 83 3.83 8.16 -2.63
C ILE A 83 3.09 7.58 -1.42
N SER A 84 2.85 8.37 -0.37
CA SER A 84 2.09 7.90 0.81
C SER A 84 0.60 7.66 0.55
N ILE A 85 0.03 8.30 -0.47
CA ILE A 85 -1.40 8.20 -0.80
C ILE A 85 -1.62 7.12 -1.87
N GLY A 86 -0.81 7.07 -2.93
CA GLY A 86 -1.05 6.23 -4.11
C GLY A 86 0.12 5.34 -4.54
N GLY A 87 1.31 5.49 -3.93
CA GLY A 87 2.57 4.90 -4.40
C GLY A 87 2.51 3.39 -4.63
N VAL A 88 1.98 2.68 -3.64
CA VAL A 88 1.96 1.20 -3.62
C VAL A 88 0.55 0.63 -3.82
N ILE A 89 -0.34 1.41 -4.42
CA ILE A 89 -1.64 0.88 -4.84
C ILE A 89 -1.43 0.12 -6.14
N GLY A 90 -1.27 -1.20 -5.99
CA GLY A 90 -1.08 -2.13 -7.08
C GLY A 90 -2.30 -2.99 -7.34
N THR A 91 -2.03 -4.14 -7.93
CA THR A 91 -3.05 -5.09 -8.40
C THR A 91 -3.78 -5.77 -7.26
N GLY A 92 -3.24 -5.76 -6.03
CA GLY A 92 -3.95 -6.26 -4.84
C GLY A 92 -5.33 -5.62 -4.62
N LEU A 93 -5.49 -4.33 -4.94
CA LEU A 93 -6.80 -3.65 -4.81
C LEU A 93 -7.75 -3.99 -5.97
N PHE A 94 -7.25 -4.05 -7.20
CA PHE A 94 -8.08 -4.14 -8.41
C PHE A 94 -8.28 -5.57 -8.93
N LEU A 95 -7.24 -6.39 -8.86
CA LEU A 95 -7.21 -7.80 -9.25
C LEU A 95 -7.20 -8.75 -8.05
N GLY A 96 -6.70 -8.35 -6.88
CA GLY A 96 -6.85 -9.17 -5.66
C GLY A 96 -8.32 -9.37 -5.33
N SER A 97 -9.16 -8.37 -5.59
CA SER A 97 -10.62 -8.48 -5.57
C SER A 97 -11.22 -9.30 -6.71
N ALA A 98 -10.43 -9.72 -7.71
CA ALA A 98 -10.86 -10.58 -8.81
C ALA A 98 -10.48 -12.05 -8.52
N VAL A 99 -11.39 -12.96 -8.81
CA VAL A 99 -11.19 -14.40 -8.56
C VAL A 99 -10.08 -14.92 -9.45
N ARG A 100 -8.98 -15.43 -8.88
CA ARG A 100 -8.04 -16.25 -9.64
C ARG A 100 -8.48 -17.70 -9.52
N SER A 101 -9.21 -18.21 -10.51
CA SER A 101 -9.26 -19.65 -10.71
C SER A 101 -7.86 -20.09 -11.11
N LEU A 102 -7.20 -20.89 -10.26
CA LEU A 102 -6.06 -21.66 -10.70
C LEU A 102 -6.60 -22.67 -11.71
N GLN A 103 -6.64 -22.27 -12.98
CA GLN A 103 -7.00 -23.13 -14.08
C GLN A 103 -5.81 -24.06 -14.34
N THR A 104 -5.59 -25.03 -13.44
CA THR A 104 -4.77 -26.18 -13.78
C THR A 104 -5.49 -26.86 -14.94
N LYS A 105 -4.81 -26.98 -16.09
CA LYS A 105 -5.32 -27.60 -17.33
C LYS A 105 -6.22 -28.79 -17.02
N ARG A 106 -7.49 -28.62 -17.36
CA ARG A 106 -8.66 -29.40 -16.97
C ARG A 106 -8.79 -30.63 -17.87
N GLU A 107 -7.77 -31.50 -17.92
CA GLU A 107 -7.81 -32.63 -18.86
C GLU A 107 -7.71 -34.04 -18.26
N HIS A 108 -7.35 -34.26 -16.99
CA HIS A 108 -7.07 -35.67 -16.59
C HIS A 108 -7.48 -36.20 -15.21
N TYR A 109 -8.25 -35.49 -14.37
CA TYR A 109 -8.73 -36.09 -13.12
C TYR A 109 -10.18 -35.68 -12.79
N ALA A 110 -11.10 -36.64 -12.89
CA ALA A 110 -12.55 -36.48 -12.74
C ALA A 110 -13.05 -36.44 -11.29
N ASN A 111 -12.17 -36.36 -10.29
CA ASN A 111 -12.55 -36.28 -8.88
C ASN A 111 -11.55 -35.41 -8.12
N LYS A 112 -11.87 -34.12 -7.94
CA LYS A 112 -11.34 -33.30 -6.84
C LYS A 112 -12.10 -31.98 -6.74
N GLN A 113 -13.01 -31.93 -5.77
CA GLN A 113 -13.72 -30.74 -5.33
C GLN A 113 -12.82 -29.83 -4.44
N ASP A 114 -11.55 -30.19 -4.25
CA ASP A 114 -10.68 -29.66 -3.17
C ASP A 114 -9.46 -28.85 -3.64
N LEU A 115 -9.31 -28.50 -4.92
CA LEU A 115 -8.12 -27.77 -5.37
C LEU A 115 -8.29 -26.24 -5.26
N GLY A 116 -7.97 -25.72 -4.07
CA GLY A 116 -7.44 -24.37 -3.81
C GLY A 116 -7.94 -23.23 -4.70
N ARG A 117 -9.24 -22.93 -4.65
CA ARG A 117 -9.80 -21.74 -5.30
C ARG A 117 -9.47 -20.51 -4.44
N VAL A 118 -8.68 -19.58 -5.00
CA VAL A 118 -8.43 -18.29 -4.34
C VAL A 118 -9.69 -17.43 -4.51
N GLN A 119 -10.50 -17.41 -3.44
CA GLN A 119 -11.69 -16.57 -3.36
C GLN A 119 -11.30 -15.12 -3.05
N THR A 120 -12.09 -14.18 -3.54
CA THR A 120 -11.91 -12.76 -3.25
C THR A 120 -12.31 -12.46 -1.80
N SER A 121 -12.00 -11.28 -1.29
CA SER A 121 -12.35 -10.89 0.08
C SER A 121 -13.86 -10.90 0.27
N LEU A 122 -14.59 -10.48 -0.77
CA LEU A 122 -16.04 -10.50 -0.80
C LEU A 122 -16.62 -11.91 -0.90
N GLN A 123 -16.02 -12.79 -1.71
CA GLN A 123 -16.44 -14.19 -1.79
C GLN A 123 -16.14 -14.95 -0.49
N SER A 124 -14.98 -14.73 0.11
CA SER A 124 -14.55 -15.46 1.31
C SER A 124 -15.33 -15.00 2.54
N GLY A 125 -15.36 -13.68 2.80
CA GLY A 125 -15.88 -13.13 4.04
C GLY A 125 -17.28 -12.54 3.96
N GLY A 126 -17.84 -12.35 2.77
CA GLY A 126 -19.04 -11.52 2.57
C GLY A 126 -18.74 -10.01 2.71
N PRO A 127 -19.71 -9.13 2.44
CA PRO A 127 -19.52 -7.67 2.48
C PRO A 127 -19.09 -7.15 3.85
N VAL A 128 -19.70 -7.63 4.93
CA VAL A 128 -19.36 -7.20 6.30
C VAL A 128 -18.04 -7.82 6.75
N GLY A 129 -17.82 -9.12 6.48
CA GLY A 129 -16.55 -9.77 6.81
C GLY A 129 -15.36 -9.13 6.09
N ALA A 130 -15.53 -8.75 4.81
CA ALA A 130 -14.55 -8.00 4.04
C ALA A 130 -14.24 -6.64 4.67
N LEU A 131 -15.28 -5.84 4.97
CA LEU A 131 -15.08 -4.51 5.56
C LEU A 131 -14.42 -4.59 6.94
N LEU A 132 -14.86 -5.52 7.80
CA LEU A 132 -14.27 -5.72 9.13
C LEU A 132 -12.80 -6.13 9.03
N GLY A 133 -12.47 -7.08 8.14
CA GLY A 133 -11.10 -7.55 7.99
C GLY A 133 -10.15 -6.43 7.55
N TYR A 134 -10.56 -5.62 6.57
CA TYR A 134 -9.76 -4.47 6.13
C TYR A 134 -9.71 -3.34 7.16
N THR A 135 -10.75 -3.16 7.98
CA THR A 135 -10.74 -2.19 9.09
C THR A 135 -9.73 -2.58 10.16
N ILE A 136 -9.71 -3.85 10.56
CA ILE A 136 -8.79 -4.37 11.59
C ILE A 136 -7.34 -4.26 11.12
N ILE A 137 -7.02 -4.78 9.94
CA ILE A 137 -5.66 -4.70 9.41
C ILE A 137 -5.26 -3.24 9.12
N GLY A 138 -6.18 -2.44 8.58
CA GLY A 138 -5.95 -1.01 8.35
C GLY A 138 -5.58 -0.26 9.63
N ALA A 139 -6.24 -0.57 10.76
CA ALA A 139 -5.91 0.01 12.06
C ALA A 139 -4.49 -0.38 12.51
N VAL A 140 -4.12 -1.66 12.39
CA VAL A 140 -2.77 -2.15 12.72
C VAL A 140 -1.71 -1.43 11.87
N VAL A 141 -1.94 -1.33 10.55
CA VAL A 141 -1.03 -0.67 9.61
C VAL A 141 -0.91 0.82 9.91
N TYR A 142 -2.01 1.49 10.26
CA TYR A 142 -1.96 2.90 10.64
C TYR A 142 -1.11 3.12 11.90
N CYS A 143 -1.30 2.30 12.94
CA CYS A 143 -0.48 2.34 14.15
C CYS A 143 1.01 2.12 13.84
N LEU A 144 1.33 1.17 12.95
CA LEU A 144 2.69 0.94 12.46
C LEU A 144 3.26 2.18 11.78
N CYS A 145 2.57 2.76 10.79
CA CYS A 145 3.03 3.93 10.06
C CYS A 145 3.27 5.15 10.96
N VAL A 146 2.37 5.41 11.92
CA VAL A 146 2.54 6.52 12.87
C VAL A 146 3.74 6.27 13.78
N SER A 147 3.93 5.05 14.26
CA SER A 147 5.09 4.68 15.09
C SER A 147 6.42 4.88 14.33
N VAL A 148 6.50 4.39 13.09
CA VAL A 148 7.64 4.63 12.20
C VAL A 148 7.86 6.12 11.97
N GLY A 149 6.79 6.90 11.78
CA GLY A 149 6.85 8.35 11.60
C GLY A 149 7.45 9.08 12.79
N GLU A 150 7.06 8.75 14.02
CA GLU A 150 7.63 9.35 15.23
C GLU A 150 9.13 8.98 15.39
N MET A 151 9.51 7.74 15.06
CA MET A 151 10.91 7.31 15.11
C MET A 151 11.79 8.06 14.09
N ILE A 152 11.30 8.28 12.86
CA ILE A 152 11.99 9.04 11.81
C ILE A 152 12.04 10.53 12.15
N ALA A 153 10.99 11.07 12.78
CA ALA A 153 10.98 12.46 13.25
C ALA A 153 12.10 12.72 14.27
N PHE A 154 12.31 11.77 15.18
CA PHE A 154 13.35 11.86 16.21
C PHE A 154 14.75 11.66 15.64
N LEU A 155 14.97 10.59 14.89
CA LEU A 155 16.26 10.31 14.26
C LEU A 155 16.03 9.77 12.85
N PRO A 156 16.20 10.61 11.81
CA PRO A 156 16.04 10.17 10.44
C PRO A 156 17.16 9.19 10.11
N ASN A 157 16.82 8.13 9.39
CA ASN A 157 17.77 7.14 8.90
C ASN A 157 17.63 6.96 7.38
N VAL A 158 18.66 6.38 6.77
CA VAL A 158 18.57 5.84 5.42
C VAL A 158 18.31 4.34 5.59
N GLY A 159 17.26 3.79 4.99
CA GLY A 159 16.87 2.38 5.15
C GLY A 159 15.55 2.09 5.84
N GLY A 160 14.81 3.14 6.23
CA GLY A 160 13.45 3.03 6.78
C GLY A 160 13.32 2.04 7.93
N VAL A 161 12.30 1.18 7.85
CA VAL A 161 11.93 0.25 8.92
C VAL A 161 13.08 -0.72 9.26
N VAL A 162 13.85 -1.17 8.26
CA VAL A 162 15.01 -2.06 8.47
C VAL A 162 16.10 -1.35 9.27
N GLY A 163 16.38 -0.09 8.94
CA GLY A 163 17.32 0.75 9.70
C GLY A 163 16.84 1.05 11.11
N LEU A 164 15.52 1.21 11.29
CA LEU A 164 14.95 1.45 12.61
C LEU A 164 15.04 0.20 13.49
N SER A 165 14.74 -0.99 12.96
CA SER A 165 14.87 -2.24 13.71
C SER A 165 16.32 -2.54 14.10
N ASP A 166 17.28 -2.25 13.22
CA ASP A 166 18.71 -2.42 13.51
C ASP A 166 19.19 -1.50 14.64
N LEU A 167 18.71 -0.25 14.66
CA LEU A 167 19.13 0.74 15.65
C LEU A 167 18.45 0.51 17.01
N TYR A 168 17.13 0.36 17.01
CA TYR A 168 16.31 0.44 18.22
C TYR A 168 16.02 -0.92 18.86
N VAL A 169 16.13 -2.01 18.11
CA VAL A 169 15.82 -3.36 18.61
C VAL A 169 17.08 -4.20 18.68
N ASP A 170 17.49 -4.81 17.56
CA ASP A 170 18.70 -5.61 17.49
C ASP A 170 19.22 -5.73 16.05
N PRO A 171 20.55 -5.75 15.82
CA PRO A 171 21.10 -5.95 14.48
C PRO A 171 20.70 -7.28 13.82
N ALA A 172 20.47 -8.36 14.58
CA ALA A 172 19.99 -9.63 14.03
C ALA A 172 18.54 -9.50 13.52
N LEU A 173 17.70 -8.74 14.23
CA LEU A 173 16.36 -8.41 13.73
C LEU A 173 16.44 -7.52 12.49
N GLY A 174 17.34 -6.54 12.47
CA GLY A 174 17.60 -5.71 11.29
C GLY A 174 18.08 -6.53 10.08
N PHE A 175 18.90 -7.56 10.29
CA PHE A 175 19.30 -8.52 9.26
C PHE A 175 18.09 -9.31 8.73
N SER A 176 17.34 -9.96 9.63
CA SER A 176 16.20 -10.81 9.27
C SER A 176 15.10 -10.01 8.58
N LEU A 177 14.70 -8.87 9.16
CA LEU A 177 13.67 -7.99 8.60
C LEU A 177 14.09 -7.43 7.25
N GLY A 178 15.38 -7.09 7.08
CA GLY A 178 15.87 -6.57 5.80
C GLY A 178 15.77 -7.58 4.67
N TRP A 179 16.18 -8.84 4.91
CA TRP A 179 16.04 -9.90 3.91
C TRP A 179 14.58 -10.28 3.65
N ALA A 180 13.74 -10.33 4.69
CA ALA A 180 12.32 -10.57 4.55
C ALA A 180 11.64 -9.45 3.73
N ALA A 181 11.95 -8.19 4.02
CA ALA A 181 11.46 -7.04 3.27
C ALA A 181 11.92 -7.11 1.81
N TRP A 182 13.22 -7.33 1.55
CA TRP A 182 13.73 -7.44 0.19
C TRP A 182 13.05 -8.58 -0.59
N TYR A 183 12.93 -9.76 0.00
CA TYR A 183 12.29 -10.92 -0.63
C TYR A 183 10.83 -10.63 -0.97
N ASN A 184 10.09 -10.00 -0.04
CA ASN A 184 8.72 -9.58 -0.27
C ASN A 184 8.60 -8.67 -1.51
N TRP A 185 9.41 -7.62 -1.60
CA TRP A 185 9.39 -6.69 -2.74
C TRP A 185 9.87 -7.36 -4.04
N ALA A 186 10.83 -8.28 -3.97
CA ALA A 186 11.33 -9.00 -5.13
C ALA A 186 10.28 -9.97 -5.72
N VAL A 187 9.45 -10.60 -4.88
CA VAL A 187 8.39 -11.53 -5.33
C VAL A 187 7.11 -10.79 -5.73
N THR A 188 6.85 -9.61 -5.16
CA THR A 188 5.68 -8.78 -5.53
C THR A 188 5.81 -8.23 -6.95
N LEU A 189 7.03 -7.87 -7.37
CA LEU A 189 7.29 -7.35 -8.72
C LEU A 189 6.75 -8.26 -9.85
N PRO A 190 7.10 -9.56 -9.92
CA PRO A 190 6.51 -10.47 -10.90
C PRO A 190 4.99 -10.59 -10.81
N ALA A 191 4.41 -10.48 -9.60
CA ALA A 191 2.96 -10.53 -9.41
C ALA A 191 2.27 -9.33 -10.09
N GLU A 192 2.81 -8.12 -9.89
CA GLU A 192 2.30 -6.89 -10.51
C GLU A 192 2.45 -6.91 -12.04
N ILE A 193 3.60 -7.39 -12.56
CA ILE A 193 3.83 -7.50 -14.00
C ILE A 193 2.92 -8.55 -14.65
N THR A 194 2.73 -9.69 -13.99
CA THR A 194 1.83 -10.74 -14.49
C THR A 194 0.38 -10.24 -14.52
N ALA A 195 -0.02 -9.51 -13.48
CA ALA A 195 -1.34 -8.88 -13.43
C ALA A 195 -1.52 -7.85 -14.55
N ALA A 196 -0.52 -7.00 -14.83
CA ALA A 196 -0.55 -6.11 -15.98
C ALA A 196 -0.71 -6.87 -17.31
N ALA A 197 -0.03 -8.01 -17.48
CA ALA A 197 -0.18 -8.85 -18.67
C ALA A 197 -1.59 -9.45 -18.82
N VAL A 198 -2.21 -9.91 -17.73
CA VAL A 198 -3.61 -10.37 -17.71
C VAL A 198 -4.60 -9.26 -18.07
N VAL A 199 -4.29 -8.01 -17.70
CA VAL A 199 -5.12 -6.86 -18.09
C VAL A 199 -5.05 -6.58 -19.59
N VAL A 200 -3.91 -6.78 -20.24
CA VAL A 200 -3.79 -6.60 -21.70
C VAL A 200 -4.64 -7.62 -22.48
N GLN A 201 -4.85 -8.82 -21.96
CA GLN A 201 -5.74 -9.83 -22.56
C GLN A 201 -7.19 -9.35 -22.66
N PHE A 202 -7.59 -8.27 -21.98
CA PHE A 202 -8.88 -7.62 -22.21
C PHE A 202 -9.05 -7.14 -23.66
N TRP A 203 -7.99 -6.58 -24.26
CA TRP A 203 -8.02 -6.09 -25.64
C TRP A 203 -7.59 -7.15 -26.67
N ASP A 204 -6.83 -8.16 -26.26
CA ASP A 204 -6.40 -9.28 -27.11
C ASP A 204 -6.63 -10.65 -26.41
N PRO A 205 -7.89 -11.11 -26.30
CA PRO A 205 -8.23 -12.30 -25.49
C PRO A 205 -7.62 -13.61 -26.00
N LYS A 206 -7.30 -13.68 -27.30
CA LYS A 206 -6.72 -14.87 -27.93
C LYS A 206 -5.19 -14.79 -28.04
N GLU A 207 -4.58 -13.71 -27.57
CA GLU A 207 -3.15 -13.43 -27.72
C GLU A 207 -2.68 -13.50 -29.18
N GLU A 208 -3.54 -13.12 -30.14
CA GLU A 208 -3.24 -13.18 -31.57
C GLU A 208 -2.17 -12.16 -31.97
N HIS A 209 -2.10 -11.03 -31.26
CA HIS A 209 -1.18 -9.93 -31.55
C HIS A 209 -0.02 -9.85 -30.54
N ILE A 210 -0.32 -9.98 -29.25
CA ILE A 210 0.69 -9.84 -28.19
C ILE A 210 0.53 -10.90 -27.08
N THR A 211 1.51 -11.79 -26.99
CA THR A 211 1.56 -12.83 -25.95
C THR A 211 1.80 -12.21 -24.57
N ALA A 212 1.19 -12.79 -23.52
CA ALA A 212 1.37 -12.34 -22.14
C ALA A 212 2.85 -12.22 -21.73
N THR A 213 3.72 -13.13 -22.21
CA THR A 213 5.17 -13.10 -21.95
C THR A 213 5.84 -11.85 -22.55
N LYS A 214 5.44 -11.43 -23.75
CA LYS A 214 6.00 -10.22 -24.39
C LYS A 214 5.58 -8.98 -23.62
N VAL A 215 4.31 -8.91 -23.22
CA VAL A 215 3.77 -7.83 -22.38
C VAL A 215 4.53 -7.72 -21.06
N ALA A 216 4.73 -8.85 -20.37
CA ALA A 216 5.47 -8.91 -19.13
C ALA A 216 6.93 -8.42 -19.29
N GLY A 217 7.61 -8.86 -20.35
CA GLY A 217 8.96 -8.41 -20.67
C GLY A 217 9.05 -6.90 -20.92
N ILE A 218 8.12 -6.34 -21.70
CA ILE A 218 8.05 -4.89 -21.98
C ILE A 218 7.86 -4.11 -20.67
N PHE A 219 6.88 -4.49 -19.85
CA PHE A 219 6.63 -3.79 -18.59
C PHE A 219 7.79 -3.88 -17.60
N LEU A 220 8.48 -5.04 -17.52
CA LEU A 220 9.68 -5.20 -16.71
C LEU A 220 10.80 -4.26 -17.18
N VAL A 221 11.05 -4.20 -18.49
CA VAL A 221 12.06 -3.31 -19.08
C VAL A 221 11.73 -1.86 -18.80
N LEU A 222 10.48 -1.44 -19.01
CA LEU A 222 10.03 -0.07 -18.73
C LEU A 222 10.17 0.28 -17.24
N ALA A 223 9.75 -0.60 -16.34
CA ALA A 223 9.84 -0.37 -14.90
C ALA A 223 11.30 -0.28 -14.44
N THR A 224 12.16 -1.13 -14.98
CA THR A 224 13.61 -1.11 -14.73
C THR A 224 14.22 0.18 -15.27
N ALA A 225 13.88 0.59 -16.50
CA ALA A 225 14.41 1.79 -17.13
C ALA A 225 14.12 3.05 -16.30
N VAL A 226 12.90 3.23 -15.79
CA VAL A 226 12.55 4.37 -14.90
C VAL A 226 13.40 4.36 -13.63
N ASN A 227 13.68 3.19 -13.07
CA ASN A 227 14.48 3.04 -11.85
C ASN A 227 16.00 3.14 -12.07
N CYS A 228 16.48 3.07 -13.32
CA CYS A 228 17.88 3.34 -13.66
C CYS A 228 18.21 4.84 -13.68
N PHE A 229 17.20 5.72 -13.73
CA PHE A 229 17.40 7.16 -13.62
C PHE A 229 17.45 7.62 -12.16
N SER A 230 17.72 8.92 -11.94
CA SER A 230 17.70 9.54 -10.62
C SER A 230 16.38 9.27 -9.88
N SER A 231 16.44 9.17 -8.55
CA SER A 231 15.25 9.05 -7.70
C SER A 231 14.29 10.25 -7.79
N ARG A 232 14.75 11.38 -8.34
CA ARG A 232 13.88 12.49 -8.73
C ARG A 232 12.92 12.07 -9.85
N VAL A 233 13.44 11.41 -10.90
CA VAL A 233 12.64 10.96 -12.06
C VAL A 233 11.59 9.94 -11.61
N TYR A 234 12.00 8.98 -10.79
CA TYR A 234 11.06 8.06 -10.13
C TYR A 234 9.99 8.82 -9.34
N GLY A 235 10.39 9.80 -8.53
CA GLY A 235 9.45 10.60 -7.73
C GLY A 235 8.45 11.43 -8.56
N GLU A 236 8.86 11.95 -9.72
CA GLU A 236 7.97 12.64 -10.66
C GLU A 236 7.01 11.67 -11.35
N ALA A 237 7.52 10.53 -11.83
CA ALA A 237 6.70 9.50 -12.47
C ALA A 237 5.62 9.00 -11.50
N GLU A 238 6.01 8.65 -10.27
CA GLU A 238 5.09 8.17 -9.25
C GLU A 238 4.10 9.24 -8.78
N PHE A 239 4.49 10.51 -8.78
CA PHE A 239 3.56 11.62 -8.50
C PHE A 239 2.40 11.64 -9.51
N TRP A 240 2.70 11.52 -10.81
CA TRP A 240 1.67 11.51 -11.86
C TRP A 240 0.83 10.23 -11.83
N PHE A 241 1.45 9.06 -11.67
CA PHE A 241 0.71 7.80 -11.55
C PHE A 241 -0.19 7.76 -10.32
N SER A 242 0.30 8.21 -9.17
CA SER A 242 -0.51 8.33 -7.95
C SER A 242 -1.67 9.31 -8.11
N THR A 243 -1.49 10.41 -8.85
CA THR A 243 -2.57 11.36 -9.15
C THR A 243 -3.66 10.70 -10.00
N LEU A 244 -3.28 9.94 -11.03
CA LEU A 244 -4.20 9.15 -11.84
C LEU A 244 -4.97 8.13 -10.99
N LYS A 245 -4.28 7.36 -10.15
CA LYS A 245 -4.88 6.34 -9.27
C LYS A 245 -5.95 6.94 -8.34
N VAL A 246 -5.66 8.08 -7.70
CA VAL A 246 -6.62 8.79 -6.84
C VAL A 246 -7.84 9.25 -7.65
N GLY A 247 -7.62 9.83 -8.82
CA GLY A 247 -8.70 10.31 -9.69
C GLY A 247 -9.61 9.18 -10.16
N VAL A 248 -9.01 8.06 -10.60
CA VAL A 248 -9.74 6.86 -11.02
C VAL A 248 -10.54 6.30 -9.85
N MET A 249 -9.96 6.17 -8.65
CA MET A 249 -10.69 5.69 -7.48
C MET A 249 -11.89 6.57 -7.14
N GLY A 250 -11.72 7.90 -7.16
CA GLY A 250 -12.84 8.83 -6.95
C GLY A 250 -13.95 8.63 -7.99
N PHE A 251 -13.58 8.46 -9.26
CA PHE A 251 -14.51 8.13 -10.33
C PHE A 251 -15.23 6.79 -10.11
N LEU A 252 -14.51 5.74 -9.73
CA LEU A 252 -15.07 4.42 -9.43
C LEU A 252 -16.12 4.51 -8.31
N ILE A 253 -15.81 5.23 -7.22
CA ILE A 253 -16.73 5.43 -6.10
C ILE A 253 -18.01 6.14 -6.54
N ILE A 254 -17.91 7.21 -7.34
CA ILE A 254 -19.08 7.94 -7.84
C ILE A 254 -19.96 7.01 -8.67
N VAL A 255 -19.35 6.23 -9.57
CA VAL A 255 -20.09 5.28 -10.41
C VAL A 255 -20.77 4.23 -9.55
N CYS A 256 -20.10 3.71 -8.52
CA CYS A 256 -20.71 2.76 -7.62
C CYS A 256 -21.94 3.32 -6.91
N ILE A 257 -21.90 4.57 -6.44
CA ILE A 257 -23.05 5.25 -5.82
C ILE A 257 -24.21 5.38 -6.82
N VAL A 258 -23.91 5.81 -8.05
CA VAL A 258 -24.92 5.97 -9.10
C VAL A 258 -25.61 4.65 -9.44
N LEU A 259 -24.84 3.56 -9.49
CA LEU A 259 -25.36 2.21 -9.70
C LEU A 259 -26.21 1.71 -8.53
N ASP A 260 -25.79 1.95 -7.29
CA ASP A 260 -26.52 1.51 -6.10
C ASP A 260 -27.92 2.14 -5.99
N VAL A 261 -28.05 3.40 -6.46
CA VAL A 261 -29.33 4.14 -6.54
C VAL A 261 -30.20 3.72 -7.76
N GLY A 262 -29.76 2.74 -8.54
CA GLY A 262 -30.58 2.11 -9.59
C GLY A 262 -30.48 2.74 -10.98
N ALA A 263 -29.38 3.44 -11.28
CA ALA A 263 -29.12 3.96 -12.63
C ALA A 263 -28.65 2.88 -13.64
N GLY A 264 -28.56 1.61 -13.21
CA GLY A 264 -28.20 0.47 -14.06
C GLY A 264 -29.30 0.17 -15.07
N LYS A 265 -28.91 -0.30 -16.26
CA LYS A 265 -29.86 -0.66 -17.34
C LYS A 265 -30.01 -2.17 -17.56
N ARG A 266 -29.14 -2.97 -16.94
CA ARG A 266 -29.24 -4.44 -16.95
C ARG A 266 -30.55 -4.86 -16.27
N LYS A 267 -31.26 -5.85 -16.83
CA LYS A 267 -32.60 -6.31 -16.42
C LYS A 267 -32.79 -6.54 -14.91
N ASP A 268 -31.73 -6.88 -14.18
CA ASP A 268 -31.77 -7.16 -12.74
C ASP A 268 -31.27 -5.99 -11.86
N TRP A 269 -30.68 -4.95 -12.48
CA TRP A 269 -30.04 -3.79 -11.81
C TRP A 269 -30.77 -2.46 -12.11
N GLY A 270 -31.92 -2.51 -12.80
CA GLY A 270 -32.79 -1.36 -13.05
C GLY A 270 -33.62 -0.92 -11.84
N GLN A 271 -33.46 -1.60 -10.71
CA GLN A 271 -33.99 -1.19 -9.41
C GLN A 271 -32.83 -0.85 -8.48
N PRO A 272 -33.02 0.11 -7.55
CA PRO A 272 -31.97 0.45 -6.61
C PRO A 272 -31.62 -0.76 -5.72
N ILE A 273 -30.34 -1.10 -5.65
CA ILE A 273 -29.83 -2.26 -4.91
C ILE A 273 -29.90 -2.00 -3.40
N LEU A 274 -29.63 -0.76 -2.95
CA LEU A 274 -29.90 -0.25 -1.59
C LEU A 274 -29.61 -1.28 -0.47
N PHE A 275 -28.33 -1.64 -0.29
CA PHE A 275 -27.87 -2.58 0.76
C PHE A 275 -28.44 -4.02 0.67
N HIS A 276 -29.11 -4.42 -0.41
CA HIS A 276 -29.65 -5.77 -0.54
C HIS A 276 -28.58 -6.85 -0.33
N THR A 277 -27.40 -6.66 -0.94
CA THR A 277 -26.22 -7.53 -0.80
C THR A 277 -25.75 -7.65 0.66
N TRP A 278 -25.95 -6.62 1.47
CA TRP A 278 -25.56 -6.59 2.89
C TRP A 278 -26.54 -7.33 3.80
N GLY A 279 -27.72 -7.74 3.29
CA GLY A 279 -28.64 -8.63 3.99
C GLY A 279 -28.05 -10.02 4.27
N ARG A 280 -26.99 -10.41 3.53
CA ARG A 280 -26.17 -11.60 3.78
C ARG A 280 -24.75 -11.16 4.18
N PRO A 281 -24.54 -10.73 5.44
CA PRO A 281 -23.34 -9.99 5.83
C PRO A 281 -22.05 -10.81 5.76
N PHE A 282 -22.14 -12.11 6.04
CA PHE A 282 -21.03 -13.06 6.01
C PHE A 282 -21.32 -14.20 5.06
N ASN A 283 -20.26 -14.79 4.49
CA ASN A 283 -20.41 -16.01 3.71
C ASN A 283 -20.57 -17.22 4.66
N PRO A 284 -21.65 -18.01 4.57
CA PRO A 284 -21.84 -19.19 5.43
C PRO A 284 -20.98 -20.40 5.04
N ASP A 285 -20.30 -20.39 3.89
CA ASP A 285 -19.46 -21.51 3.44
C ASP A 285 -18.06 -21.04 3.05
N TYR A 286 -17.03 -21.70 3.59
CA TYR A 286 -15.65 -21.47 3.18
C TYR A 286 -14.95 -22.79 2.90
N LEU A 287 -14.58 -23.02 1.63
CA LEU A 287 -13.93 -24.26 1.17
C LEU A 287 -14.68 -25.53 1.58
N GLY A 288 -16.02 -25.53 1.50
CA GLY A 288 -16.87 -26.68 1.86
C GLY A 288 -17.13 -26.84 3.36
N ILE A 289 -16.63 -25.91 4.20
CA ILE A 289 -16.97 -25.84 5.61
C ILE A 289 -18.14 -24.87 5.75
N GLY A 290 -19.33 -25.42 6.05
CA GLY A 290 -20.56 -24.65 6.21
C GLY A 290 -20.78 -24.07 7.61
N GLY A 291 -21.78 -23.21 7.72
CA GLY A 291 -22.26 -22.61 8.96
C GLY A 291 -21.33 -21.54 9.53
N HIS A 292 -21.43 -21.30 10.84
CA HIS A 292 -20.64 -20.26 11.53
C HIS A 292 -19.13 -20.49 11.45
N ALA A 293 -18.70 -21.75 11.40
CA ALA A 293 -17.29 -22.10 11.22
C ALA A 293 -16.78 -21.65 9.84
N GLY A 294 -17.57 -21.87 8.78
CA GLY A 294 -17.29 -21.36 7.44
C GLY A 294 -17.16 -19.84 7.42
N SER A 295 -18.13 -19.13 7.99
CA SER A 295 -18.09 -17.66 8.09
C SER A 295 -16.86 -17.13 8.83
N PHE A 296 -16.47 -17.78 9.92
CA PHE A 296 -15.29 -17.37 10.67
C PHE A 296 -13.99 -17.60 9.89
N LEU A 297 -13.85 -18.76 9.24
CA LEU A 297 -12.68 -19.06 8.39
C LEU A 297 -12.60 -18.14 7.17
N GLY A 298 -13.74 -17.85 6.55
CA GLY A 298 -13.86 -16.88 5.47
C GLY A 298 -13.43 -15.48 5.89
N PHE A 299 -13.82 -15.04 7.09
CA PHE A 299 -13.35 -13.80 7.68
C PHE A 299 -11.84 -13.80 7.96
N LEU A 300 -11.27 -14.90 8.48
CA LEU A 300 -9.81 -15.00 8.66
C LEU A 300 -9.06 -14.94 7.33
N ALA A 301 -9.60 -15.52 6.26
CA ALA A 301 -9.02 -15.43 4.93
C ALA A 301 -8.97 -13.98 4.42
N VAL A 302 -10.00 -13.17 4.72
CA VAL A 302 -10.00 -11.73 4.43
C VAL A 302 -8.83 -11.02 5.10
N LEU A 303 -8.48 -11.36 6.36
CA LEU A 303 -7.37 -10.71 7.07
C LEU A 303 -6.04 -10.89 6.34
N MET A 304 -5.80 -12.07 5.77
CA MET A 304 -4.59 -12.35 4.98
C MET A 304 -4.55 -11.50 3.71
N GLN A 305 -5.69 -11.41 3.01
CA GLN A 305 -5.80 -10.61 1.80
C GLN A 305 -5.71 -9.09 2.06
N ALA A 306 -6.31 -8.62 3.15
CA ALA A 306 -6.18 -7.25 3.62
C ALA A 306 -4.72 -6.93 3.94
N SER A 307 -4.01 -7.85 4.60
CA SER A 307 -2.58 -7.70 4.90
C SER A 307 -1.76 -7.54 3.62
N PHE A 308 -2.03 -8.36 2.60
CA PHE A 308 -1.39 -8.20 1.29
C PHE A 308 -1.68 -6.83 0.66
N SER A 309 -2.94 -6.39 0.73
CA SER A 309 -3.40 -5.15 0.13
C SER A 309 -2.78 -3.90 0.74
N PHE A 310 -2.48 -3.92 2.04
CA PHE A 310 -1.91 -2.77 2.76
C PHE A 310 -0.38 -2.73 2.76
N PHE A 311 0.31 -3.73 2.19
CA PHE A 311 1.77 -3.71 2.09
C PHE A 311 2.27 -2.45 1.39
N GLY A 312 3.41 -1.95 1.86
CA GLY A 312 4.03 -0.75 1.31
C GLY A 312 3.48 0.55 1.86
N SER A 313 2.63 0.46 2.87
CA SER A 313 2.19 1.64 3.60
C SER A 313 3.34 2.38 4.30
N GLU A 314 4.43 1.66 4.55
CA GLU A 314 5.68 2.09 5.13
C GLU A 314 6.74 2.58 4.12
N VAL A 315 6.46 2.54 2.80
CA VAL A 315 7.40 3.00 1.75
C VAL A 315 7.90 4.43 1.97
N PRO A 316 7.09 5.41 2.42
CA PRO A 316 7.61 6.73 2.76
C PRO A 316 8.72 6.71 3.81
N GLY A 317 8.71 5.72 4.71
CA GLY A 317 9.78 5.48 5.68
C GLY A 317 11.05 4.94 5.03
N ILE A 318 10.94 4.05 4.05
CA ILE A 318 12.08 3.51 3.29
C ILE A 318 12.75 4.61 2.46
N ALA A 319 11.94 5.45 1.81
CA ALA A 319 12.40 6.60 1.03
C ALA A 319 13.00 7.74 1.89
N ALA A 320 12.97 7.65 3.23
CA ALA A 320 13.38 8.73 4.12
C ALA A 320 14.80 9.25 3.87
N GLY A 321 15.71 8.38 3.43
CA GLY A 321 17.08 8.79 3.11
C GLY A 321 17.20 9.70 1.88
N GLU A 322 16.23 9.64 0.99
CA GLU A 322 16.20 10.38 -0.28
C GLU A 322 15.25 11.58 -0.23
N VAL A 323 14.57 11.82 0.89
CA VAL A 323 13.59 12.90 1.05
C VAL A 323 14.24 14.18 1.58
N ILE A 324 13.96 15.30 0.90
CA ILE A 324 14.34 16.64 1.37
C ILE A 324 13.62 16.92 2.69
N ASP A 325 14.36 17.30 3.73
CA ASP A 325 13.82 17.57 5.07
C ASP A 325 13.01 16.36 5.64
N ALA A 326 13.65 15.19 5.66
CA ALA A 326 13.05 13.92 6.05
C ALA A 326 12.39 13.94 7.45
N THR A 327 12.97 14.66 8.42
CA THR A 327 12.44 14.77 9.80
C THR A 327 11.06 15.40 9.86
N ARG A 328 10.72 16.23 8.87
CA ARG A 328 9.42 16.92 8.80
C ARG A 328 8.49 16.30 7.77
N ASN A 329 9.02 15.93 6.61
CA ASN A 329 8.20 15.52 5.47
C ASN A 329 7.78 14.05 5.54
N VAL A 330 8.63 13.15 6.01
CA VAL A 330 8.30 11.71 6.13
C VAL A 330 7.22 11.46 7.19
N PRO A 331 7.30 12.01 8.43
CA PRO A 331 6.25 11.78 9.42
C PRO A 331 4.90 12.35 9.00
N ARG A 332 4.90 13.48 8.27
CA ARG A 332 3.67 14.04 7.69
C ARG A 332 3.06 13.14 6.63
N ALA A 333 3.88 12.52 5.80
CA ALA A 333 3.44 11.58 4.78
C ALA A 333 2.87 10.30 5.42
N LEU A 334 3.58 9.71 6.39
CA LEU A 334 3.13 8.53 7.13
C LEU A 334 1.83 8.80 7.91
N LYS A 335 1.67 9.99 8.50
CA LYS A 335 0.40 10.40 9.15
C LYS A 335 -0.76 10.55 8.17
N ARG A 336 -0.53 10.66 6.86
CA ARG A 336 -1.59 10.76 5.83
C ARG A 336 -2.00 9.41 5.25
N VAL A 337 -1.35 8.32 5.64
CA VAL A 337 -1.68 6.96 5.18
C VAL A 337 -3.13 6.57 5.48
N TRP A 338 -3.76 7.14 6.53
CA TRP A 338 -5.19 6.91 6.80
C TRP A 338 -6.08 7.31 5.62
N ILE A 339 -5.69 8.34 4.84
CA ILE A 339 -6.44 8.76 3.65
C ILE A 339 -6.48 7.60 2.66
N ARG A 340 -5.35 6.93 2.47
CA ARG A 340 -5.29 5.78 1.59
C ARG A 340 -6.12 4.62 2.13
N ILE A 341 -6.00 4.32 3.43
CA ILE A 341 -6.74 3.24 4.09
C ILE A 341 -8.25 3.43 3.90
N LEU A 342 -8.74 4.64 4.19
CA LEU A 342 -10.15 4.97 4.07
C LEU A 342 -10.62 4.98 2.61
N LEU A 343 -9.96 5.78 1.76
CA LEU A 343 -10.45 6.05 0.41
C LEU A 343 -10.38 4.83 -0.51
N PHE A 344 -9.24 4.13 -0.53
CA PHE A 344 -9.03 3.06 -1.50
C PHE A 344 -9.55 1.72 -1.01
N TYR A 345 -9.38 1.41 0.28
CA TYR A 345 -9.71 0.09 0.79
C TYR A 345 -11.08 0.06 1.45
N LEU A 346 -11.35 0.91 2.46
CA LEU A 346 -12.63 0.86 3.16
C LEU A 346 -13.79 1.31 2.28
N CYS A 347 -13.67 2.47 1.61
CA CYS A 347 -14.70 2.92 0.68
C CYS A 347 -14.80 1.98 -0.54
N GLY A 348 -13.68 1.51 -1.08
CA GLY A 348 -13.68 0.56 -2.20
C GLY A 348 -14.46 -0.72 -1.88
N ILE A 349 -14.15 -1.35 -0.75
CA ILE A 349 -14.83 -2.59 -0.31
C ILE A 349 -16.28 -2.33 0.06
N PHE A 350 -16.56 -1.21 0.73
CA PHE A 350 -17.92 -0.84 1.08
C PHE A 350 -18.80 -0.71 -0.16
N PHE A 351 -18.38 0.07 -1.15
CA PHE A 351 -19.14 0.31 -2.37
C PHE A 351 -19.21 -0.90 -3.30
N ILE A 352 -18.14 -1.69 -3.42
CA ILE A 352 -18.22 -2.97 -4.13
C ILE A 352 -19.20 -3.91 -3.43
N GLY A 353 -19.12 -4.00 -2.10
CA GLY A 353 -19.98 -4.89 -1.31
C GLY A 353 -21.45 -4.52 -1.36
N LEU A 354 -21.79 -3.27 -1.70
CA LEU A 354 -23.17 -2.87 -1.99
C LEU A 354 -23.66 -3.48 -3.32
N LEU A 355 -22.81 -3.46 -4.34
CA LEU A 355 -23.21 -3.71 -5.72
C LEU A 355 -23.15 -5.17 -6.14
N VAL A 356 -22.11 -5.90 -5.74
CA VAL A 356 -21.79 -7.19 -6.34
C VAL A 356 -22.15 -8.32 -5.38
N ASP A 357 -23.11 -9.16 -5.77
CA ASP A 357 -23.42 -10.39 -5.05
C ASP A 357 -22.34 -11.46 -5.30
N LYS A 358 -22.14 -12.35 -4.32
CA LYS A 358 -21.22 -13.50 -4.40
C LYS A 358 -21.55 -14.42 -5.58
N GLU A 359 -22.83 -14.54 -5.91
CA GLU A 359 -23.33 -15.44 -6.95
C GLU A 359 -22.88 -14.97 -8.35
N ASP A 360 -22.87 -13.66 -8.58
CA ASP A 360 -22.32 -13.04 -9.80
C ASP A 360 -20.80 -13.23 -9.93
N LEU A 361 -20.07 -13.21 -8.81
CA LEU A 361 -18.62 -13.45 -8.79
C LEU A 361 -18.25 -14.91 -9.08
N ASN A 362 -19.16 -15.85 -8.85
CA ASN A 362 -18.93 -17.26 -9.17
C ASN A 362 -19.09 -17.52 -10.67
N PHE A 363 -20.01 -16.83 -11.35
CA PHE A 363 -20.29 -17.02 -12.76
C PHE A 363 -19.15 -16.53 -13.67
N THR A 364 -18.52 -15.40 -13.36
CA THR A 364 -17.39 -14.85 -14.14
C THR A 364 -16.12 -15.69 -14.05
N SER A 365 -15.94 -16.43 -12.95
CA SER A 365 -14.77 -17.32 -12.76
C SER A 365 -14.74 -18.53 -13.70
N GLU A 366 -15.89 -18.90 -14.30
CA GLU A 366 -16.02 -20.08 -15.17
C GLU A 366 -15.80 -19.75 -16.65
N ILE A 367 -16.00 -18.49 -17.05
CA ILE A 367 -16.15 -18.14 -18.48
C ILE A 367 -14.88 -17.48 -19.05
N LEU A 368 -14.14 -16.66 -18.28
CA LEU A 368 -12.81 -16.14 -18.66
C LEU A 368 -12.02 -15.67 -17.41
N PRO A 369 -10.85 -16.25 -17.09
CA PRO A 369 -9.98 -15.77 -16.01
C PRO A 369 -9.18 -14.53 -16.44
N THR A 370 -9.88 -13.51 -16.92
CA THR A 370 -9.30 -12.28 -17.49
C THR A 370 -9.59 -11.09 -16.57
N ALA A 371 -8.95 -9.95 -16.79
CA ALA A 371 -9.19 -8.71 -16.02
C ALA A 371 -10.66 -8.21 -15.98
N ASN A 372 -11.55 -8.78 -16.79
CA ASN A 372 -13.00 -8.59 -16.70
C ASN A 372 -13.64 -9.09 -15.39
N SER A 373 -12.90 -9.85 -14.59
CA SER A 373 -13.38 -10.42 -13.32
C SER A 373 -13.21 -9.48 -12.11
N SER A 374 -12.69 -8.25 -12.31
CA SER A 374 -12.64 -7.26 -11.23
C SER A 374 -14.06 -6.80 -10.87
N PRO A 375 -14.47 -6.79 -9.59
CA PRO A 375 -15.80 -6.34 -9.19
C PRO A 375 -16.12 -4.90 -9.64
N PHE A 376 -15.10 -4.04 -9.70
CA PHE A 376 -15.25 -2.69 -10.25
C PHE A 376 -15.59 -2.74 -11.74
N VAL A 377 -14.89 -3.57 -12.53
CA VAL A 377 -15.14 -3.74 -13.98
C VAL A 377 -16.52 -4.36 -14.24
N MET A 378 -16.92 -5.34 -13.42
CA MET A 378 -18.24 -5.96 -13.48
C MET A 378 -19.37 -4.94 -13.28
N ALA A 379 -19.21 -4.01 -12.34
CA ALA A 379 -20.19 -2.95 -12.12
C ALA A 379 -20.37 -2.06 -13.38
N PHE A 380 -19.30 -1.80 -14.14
CA PHE A 380 -19.41 -1.01 -15.39
C PHE A 380 -20.16 -1.71 -16.51
N HIS A 381 -20.07 -3.03 -16.59
CA HIS A 381 -20.86 -3.79 -17.56
C HIS A 381 -22.37 -3.64 -17.31
N ALA A 382 -22.79 -3.37 -16.06
CA ALA A 382 -24.19 -3.10 -15.74
C ALA A 382 -24.73 -1.74 -16.23
N LEU A 383 -23.84 -0.78 -16.55
CA LEU A 383 -24.19 0.52 -17.12
C LEU A 383 -24.34 0.53 -18.65
N GLU A 384 -23.95 -0.55 -19.34
CA GLU A 384 -23.92 -0.68 -20.81
C GLU A 384 -23.13 0.42 -21.56
N VAL A 385 -22.28 1.18 -20.87
CA VAL A 385 -21.42 2.19 -21.51
C VAL A 385 -20.16 1.53 -22.05
N LYS A 386 -20.11 1.33 -23.37
CA LYS A 386 -19.01 0.63 -24.07
C LYS A 386 -17.61 1.18 -23.77
N ALA A 387 -17.48 2.48 -23.50
CA ALA A 387 -16.17 3.12 -23.27
C ALA A 387 -15.60 2.89 -21.85
N LEU A 388 -16.45 2.68 -20.84
CA LEU A 388 -16.02 2.66 -19.43
C LEU A 388 -15.08 1.50 -19.08
N PRO A 389 -15.33 0.25 -19.52
CA PRO A 389 -14.40 -0.86 -19.25
C PRO A 389 -12.99 -0.61 -19.81
N HIS A 390 -12.86 0.03 -20.98
CA HIS A 390 -11.54 0.36 -21.55
C HIS A 390 -10.78 1.37 -20.70
N ILE A 391 -11.45 2.43 -20.22
CA ILE A 391 -10.80 3.47 -19.38
C ILE A 391 -10.31 2.87 -18.06
N VAL A 392 -11.15 2.03 -17.43
CA VAL A 392 -10.84 1.42 -16.13
C VAL A 392 -9.73 0.38 -16.28
N ASN A 393 -9.79 -0.50 -17.27
CA ASN A 393 -8.71 -1.45 -17.52
C ASN A 393 -7.39 -0.75 -17.86
N ALA A 394 -7.42 0.36 -18.61
CA ALA A 394 -6.22 1.15 -18.87
C ALA A 394 -5.64 1.77 -17.58
N ALA A 395 -6.50 2.28 -16.70
CA ALA A 395 -6.07 2.79 -15.40
C ALA A 395 -5.47 1.70 -14.49
N ILE A 396 -6.08 0.51 -14.46
CA ILE A 396 -5.56 -0.65 -13.72
C ILE A 396 -4.19 -1.04 -14.26
N LEU A 397 -4.02 -1.06 -15.59
CA LEU A 397 -2.74 -1.36 -16.24
C LEU A 397 -1.63 -0.40 -15.83
N VAL A 398 -1.92 0.91 -15.85
CA VAL A 398 -0.98 1.94 -15.39
C VAL A 398 -0.69 1.80 -13.88
N SER A 399 -1.70 1.46 -13.08
CA SER A 399 -1.55 1.24 -11.64
C SER A 399 -0.63 0.05 -11.34
N ALA A 400 -0.82 -1.07 -12.03
CA ALA A 400 -0.01 -2.28 -11.90
C ALA A 400 1.46 -2.02 -12.27
N TRP A 401 1.69 -1.33 -13.39
CA TRP A 401 3.05 -1.00 -13.81
C TRP A 401 3.75 -0.01 -12.87
N SER A 402 3.03 0.99 -12.36
CA SER A 402 3.56 1.92 -11.37
C SER A 402 3.88 1.23 -10.02
N ALA A 403 3.07 0.26 -9.60
CA ALA A 403 3.38 -0.57 -8.43
C ALA A 403 4.64 -1.42 -8.67
N ALA A 404 4.77 -2.07 -9.82
CA ALA A 404 5.98 -2.79 -10.21
C ALA A 404 7.24 -1.89 -10.20
N SER A 405 7.12 -0.65 -10.70
CA SER A 405 8.21 0.34 -10.63
C SER A 405 8.58 0.68 -9.18
N SER A 406 7.58 0.83 -8.30
CA SER A 406 7.80 1.03 -6.86
C SER A 406 8.47 -0.17 -6.20
N ASP A 407 8.15 -1.40 -6.59
CA ASP A 407 8.78 -2.61 -6.05
C ASP A 407 10.27 -2.67 -6.40
N ILE A 408 10.67 -2.28 -7.61
CA ILE A 408 12.08 -2.15 -8.00
C ILE A 408 12.78 -1.07 -7.17
N TYR A 409 12.14 0.09 -7.01
CA TYR A 409 12.67 1.17 -6.16
C TYR A 409 12.92 0.65 -4.74
N VAL A 410 11.90 0.09 -4.09
CA VAL A 410 11.99 -0.33 -2.69
C VAL A 410 12.96 -1.50 -2.51
N SER A 411 12.90 -2.52 -3.38
CA SER A 411 13.80 -3.68 -3.30
C SER A 411 15.26 -3.29 -3.44
N SER A 412 15.60 -2.40 -4.40
CA SER A 412 16.98 -1.92 -4.58
C SER A 412 17.49 -1.17 -3.35
N ARG A 413 16.65 -0.36 -2.68
CA ARG A 413 17.02 0.39 -1.47
C ARG A 413 17.19 -0.52 -0.26
N CYS A 414 16.33 -1.53 -0.10
CA CYS A 414 16.47 -2.53 0.94
C CYS A 414 17.79 -3.32 0.78
N LEU A 415 18.11 -3.74 -0.44
CA LEU A 415 19.33 -4.50 -0.72
C LEU A 415 20.59 -3.63 -0.56
N PHE A 416 20.56 -2.39 -1.05
CA PHE A 416 21.62 -1.40 -0.85
C PHE A 416 21.88 -1.16 0.64
N PHE A 417 20.82 -0.97 1.43
CA PHE A 417 20.92 -0.81 2.87
C PHE A 417 21.58 -2.03 3.53
N LEU A 418 21.15 -3.25 3.19
CA LEU A 418 21.74 -4.49 3.71
C LEU A 418 23.22 -4.60 3.36
N ALA A 419 23.62 -4.26 2.13
CA ALA A 419 25.02 -4.29 1.70
C ALA A 419 25.88 -3.29 2.47
N ARG A 420 25.40 -2.04 2.66
CA ARG A 420 26.09 -1.02 3.48
C ARG A 420 26.13 -1.38 4.98
N ARG A 421 25.33 -2.36 5.41
CA ARG A 421 25.38 -2.96 6.74
C ARG A 421 26.35 -4.13 6.85
N GLY A 422 26.85 -4.68 5.74
CA GLY A 422 27.58 -5.94 5.71
C GLY A 422 26.68 -7.17 5.89
N HIS A 423 25.37 -6.98 5.68
CA HIS A 423 24.34 -8.03 5.79
C HIS A 423 23.97 -8.64 4.42
N ALA A 424 24.48 -8.08 3.33
CA ALA A 424 24.39 -8.58 1.96
C ALA A 424 25.75 -8.38 1.25
N PRO A 425 25.98 -9.03 0.09
CA PRO A 425 27.21 -8.88 -0.68
C PRO A 425 27.54 -7.41 -0.98
N SER A 426 28.83 -7.06 -0.93
CA SER A 426 29.31 -5.68 -1.07
C SER A 426 28.96 -5.05 -2.43
N PHE A 427 28.89 -5.85 -3.49
CA PHE A 427 28.56 -5.36 -4.83
C PHE A 427 27.15 -4.75 -4.90
N SER A 428 26.20 -5.21 -4.08
CA SER A 428 24.84 -4.66 -4.04
C SER A 428 24.77 -3.28 -3.37
N GLY A 429 25.87 -2.82 -2.77
CA GLY A 429 26.02 -1.49 -2.19
C GLY A 429 26.66 -0.47 -3.12
N LEU A 430 27.03 -0.86 -4.34
CA LEU A 430 27.64 0.01 -5.35
C LEU A 430 26.58 0.94 -5.94
N LEU A 431 26.97 2.19 -6.19
CA LEU A 431 26.11 3.21 -6.79
C LEU A 431 26.79 3.76 -8.04
N THR A 432 26.02 3.91 -9.11
CA THR A 432 26.44 4.61 -10.31
C THR A 432 26.31 6.12 -10.03
N LYS A 433 27.38 6.89 -10.22
CA LYS A 433 27.29 8.36 -10.12
C LYS A 433 26.48 8.87 -11.30
N TYR A 434 25.31 9.46 -11.03
CA TYR A 434 24.57 10.21 -12.03
C TYR A 434 25.32 11.54 -12.28
N PRO A 435 25.49 12.00 -13.54
CA PRO A 435 26.10 13.29 -13.79
C PRO A 435 25.30 14.38 -13.06
N SER A 436 25.94 15.14 -12.19
CA SER A 436 25.37 16.41 -11.73
C SER A 436 25.42 17.37 -12.91
N ASP A 437 24.32 18.09 -13.13
CA ASP A 437 24.34 19.31 -13.95
C ASP A 437 25.17 20.35 -13.16
N ASP A 438 26.49 20.25 -13.23
CA ASP A 438 27.44 21.30 -12.81
C ASP A 438 27.71 22.27 -13.96
#